data_AF-A0A2E2VFM2-F1
#
_entry.id   AF-A0A2E2VFM2-F1
#
_cell.length_a   1.000
_cell.length_b   1.000
_cell.length_c   1.000
_cell.angle_alpha   90.00
_cell.angle_beta   90.00
_cell.angle_gamma   90.00
#
_symmetry.space_group_name_H-M   'P 1'
#
loop_
_entity.id
_entity.type
_entity.pdbx_description
1 polymer ?
#
loop_
_entity_poly.entity_id
_entity_poly.type
_entity_poly.pdbx_seq_one_letter_code
_entity_poly.pdbx_strand_id
1 'polypeptide(L)'
;MARQYRVNERITSPQVRVIGDDGSQLGVMTVAQAISMAHDQDVDLVEVAPNSDPPVCRLLDYGKLRYLTAKKDRESKKGQKSTELREVRFRPNIGSHDLESKTRKVRELIKDGSKVKLTVRFRGREAAHQQLGLAVLKRVADDLRDEVRLEKPPSLEGRALYMILLPTPQKPDKPGEKAEPANEKPEAAAPTQESVPEPTEQKVEEPADAKA
;
A
#
# COMPACT_ATOMS: atom_id res chain seq x y z
N MET A 1 -3.02 13.93 -7.38
CA MET A 1 -3.20 15.27 -7.99
C MET A 1 -4.70 15.56 -8.03
N ALA A 2 -5.13 16.82 -8.00
CA ALA A 2 -6.55 17.12 -8.18
C ALA A 2 -6.99 16.64 -9.57
N ARG A 3 -8.08 15.87 -9.65
CA ARG A 3 -8.63 15.40 -10.93
C ARG A 3 -9.14 16.61 -11.71
N GLN A 4 -8.50 16.93 -12.81
CA GLN A 4 -8.80 18.12 -13.59
C GLN A 4 -9.83 17.75 -14.66
N TYR A 5 -11.07 18.14 -14.43
CA TYR A 5 -12.18 17.88 -15.33
C TYR A 5 -12.17 18.85 -16.51
N ARG A 6 -12.64 18.40 -17.69
CA ARG A 6 -12.99 19.28 -18.81
C ARG A 6 -14.38 19.85 -18.56
N VAL A 7 -14.58 21.10 -18.96
CA VAL A 7 -15.77 21.90 -18.61
C VAL A 7 -16.18 22.74 -19.81
N ASN A 8 -17.47 22.78 -20.10
CA ASN A 8 -18.08 23.56 -21.19
C ASN A 8 -17.31 23.35 -22.51
N GLU A 9 -16.85 24.43 -23.14
CA GLU A 9 -16.09 24.45 -24.41
C GLU A 9 -14.81 23.59 -24.43
N ARG A 10 -14.29 23.17 -23.26
CA ARG A 10 -13.11 22.29 -23.20
C ARG A 10 -13.43 20.83 -23.50
N ILE A 11 -14.71 20.48 -23.64
CA ILE A 11 -15.16 19.13 -23.99
C ILE A 11 -15.06 18.96 -25.51
N THR A 12 -14.18 18.07 -25.96
CA THR A 12 -13.85 17.87 -27.38
C THR A 12 -14.74 16.86 -28.10
N SER A 13 -15.62 16.18 -27.38
CA SER A 13 -16.41 15.05 -27.89
C SER A 13 -17.67 15.55 -28.61
N PRO A 14 -18.11 14.94 -29.73
CA PRO A 14 -19.27 15.43 -30.48
C PRO A 14 -20.61 15.13 -29.79
N GLN A 15 -20.69 13.99 -29.09
CA GLN A 15 -21.85 13.55 -28.33
C GLN A 15 -21.44 13.21 -26.90
N VAL A 16 -22.33 13.49 -25.95
CA VAL A 16 -22.15 13.25 -24.52
C VAL A 16 -23.42 12.69 -23.90
N ARG A 17 -23.27 11.83 -22.89
CA ARG A 17 -24.37 11.41 -22.02
C ARG A 17 -24.48 12.40 -20.86
N VAL A 18 -25.61 13.08 -20.75
CA VAL A 18 -25.81 14.16 -19.77
C VAL A 18 -26.63 13.66 -18.57
N ILE A 19 -26.16 14.01 -17.38
CA ILE A 19 -26.84 13.82 -16.11
C ILE A 19 -27.16 15.21 -15.54
N GLY A 20 -28.38 15.41 -15.05
CA GLY A 20 -28.81 16.63 -14.38
C GLY A 20 -28.09 16.92 -13.07
N ASP A 21 -28.33 18.09 -12.51
CA ASP A 21 -27.82 18.49 -11.20
C ASP A 21 -28.40 17.61 -10.08
N ASP A 22 -29.71 17.38 -10.13
CA ASP A 22 -30.51 16.46 -9.32
C ASP A 22 -30.09 14.98 -9.45
N GLY A 23 -29.44 14.61 -10.55
CA GLY A 23 -29.07 13.24 -10.89
C GLY A 23 -30.00 12.54 -11.89
N SER A 24 -30.97 13.25 -12.47
CA SER A 24 -31.79 12.79 -13.59
C SER A 24 -30.92 12.42 -14.80
N GLN A 25 -31.34 11.44 -15.59
CA GLN A 25 -30.64 11.05 -16.82
C GLN A 25 -31.30 11.73 -18.01
N LEU A 26 -30.67 12.77 -18.55
CA LEU A 26 -31.17 13.53 -19.69
C LEU A 26 -30.87 12.85 -21.05
N GLY A 27 -30.16 11.72 -21.03
CA GLY A 27 -29.88 10.89 -22.20
C GLY A 27 -28.57 11.27 -22.92
N VAL A 28 -28.48 10.92 -24.20
CA VAL A 28 -27.34 11.25 -25.07
C VAL A 28 -27.74 12.38 -26.00
N MET A 29 -26.92 13.44 -26.05
CA MET A 29 -27.17 14.63 -26.86
C MET A 29 -25.85 15.23 -27.38
N THR A 30 -25.93 16.26 -28.20
CA THR A 30 -24.73 17.00 -28.66
C THR A 30 -24.17 17.87 -27.55
N VAL A 31 -22.85 18.14 -27.56
CA VAL A 31 -22.23 19.05 -26.59
C VAL A 31 -22.81 20.46 -26.67
N ALA A 32 -23.19 20.94 -27.85
CA ALA A 32 -23.83 22.25 -28.01
C ALA A 32 -25.16 22.33 -27.23
N GLN A 33 -26.04 21.33 -27.37
CA GLN A 33 -27.30 21.25 -26.60
C GLN A 33 -27.03 21.15 -25.10
N ALA A 34 -26.07 20.32 -24.70
CA ALA A 34 -25.70 20.14 -23.30
C ALA A 34 -25.15 21.43 -22.64
N ILE A 35 -24.40 22.24 -23.40
CA ILE A 35 -23.92 23.57 -22.97
C ILE A 35 -25.07 24.56 -22.86
N SER A 36 -26.00 24.60 -23.82
CA SER A 36 -27.20 25.44 -23.72
C SER A 36 -28.02 25.11 -22.47
N MET A 37 -28.30 23.82 -22.20
CA MET A 37 -29.02 23.40 -20.99
C MET A 37 -28.28 23.75 -19.69
N ALA A 38 -26.95 23.80 -19.72
CA ALA A 38 -26.15 24.24 -18.57
C ALA A 38 -26.32 25.75 -18.32
N HIS A 39 -26.28 26.57 -19.39
CA HIS A 39 -26.55 28.01 -19.32
C HIS A 39 -27.98 28.33 -18.87
N ASP A 40 -28.99 27.61 -19.36
CA ASP A 40 -30.39 27.79 -18.96
C ASP A 40 -30.64 27.51 -17.47
N GLN A 41 -29.71 26.83 -16.79
CA GLN A 41 -29.77 26.44 -15.38
C GLN A 41 -28.70 27.14 -14.51
N ASP A 42 -27.94 28.10 -15.06
CA ASP A 42 -26.81 28.78 -14.39
C ASP A 42 -25.74 27.82 -13.80
N VAL A 43 -25.48 26.68 -14.45
CA VAL A 43 -24.49 25.66 -14.04
C VAL A 43 -23.47 25.36 -15.14
N ASP A 44 -22.39 24.64 -14.81
CA ASP A 44 -21.41 24.17 -15.78
C ASP A 44 -21.70 22.74 -16.25
N LEU A 45 -21.39 22.46 -17.53
CA LEU A 45 -21.30 21.11 -18.06
C LEU A 45 -19.92 20.52 -17.75
N VAL A 46 -19.83 19.60 -16.78
CA VAL A 46 -18.56 19.00 -16.33
C VAL A 46 -18.44 17.56 -16.79
N GLU A 47 -17.40 17.24 -17.56
CA GLU A 47 -17.07 15.87 -17.99
C GLU A 47 -16.51 15.05 -16.82
N VAL A 48 -17.31 14.13 -16.27
CA VAL A 48 -16.92 13.31 -15.09
C VAL A 48 -16.25 11.99 -15.48
N ALA A 49 -16.68 11.38 -16.59
CA ALA A 49 -16.11 10.13 -17.11
C ALA A 49 -15.76 10.26 -18.61
N PRO A 50 -14.51 10.62 -18.95
CA PRO A 50 -14.04 10.71 -20.34
C PRO A 50 -13.80 9.34 -20.99
N ASN A 51 -13.65 8.27 -20.20
CA ASN A 51 -13.33 6.91 -20.66
C ASN A 51 -14.58 6.08 -20.99
N SER A 52 -15.68 6.72 -21.38
CA SER A 52 -16.96 6.06 -21.67
C SER A 52 -17.41 6.48 -23.06
N ASP A 53 -18.07 5.57 -23.78
CA ASP A 53 -18.63 5.86 -25.10
C ASP A 53 -20.18 5.84 -25.01
N PRO A 54 -20.86 6.98 -25.23
CA PRO A 54 -20.33 8.35 -25.24
C PRO A 54 -19.91 8.84 -23.83
N PRO A 55 -19.02 9.86 -23.73
CA PRO A 55 -18.52 10.37 -22.45
C PRO A 55 -19.63 10.90 -21.54
N VAL A 56 -19.47 10.71 -20.23
CA VAL A 56 -20.48 11.13 -19.26
C VAL A 56 -20.16 12.51 -18.71
N CYS A 57 -21.07 13.44 -18.96
CA CYS A 57 -21.06 14.80 -18.44
C CYS A 57 -22.17 14.96 -17.39
N ARG A 58 -21.95 15.80 -16.40
CA ARG A 58 -22.94 16.17 -15.40
C ARG A 58 -23.05 17.69 -15.28
N LEU A 59 -24.28 18.18 -15.20
CA LEU A 59 -24.59 19.57 -14.90
C LEU A 59 -24.32 19.83 -13.40
N LEU A 60 -23.40 20.75 -13.09
CA LEU A 60 -23.05 21.14 -11.72
C LEU A 60 -22.20 22.41 -11.68
N ASP A 61 -22.20 23.13 -10.55
CA ASP A 61 -21.26 24.22 -10.28
C ASP A 61 -19.81 23.67 -10.14
N TYR A 62 -18.95 23.99 -11.10
CA TYR A 62 -17.56 23.54 -11.11
C TYR A 62 -16.71 24.20 -10.01
N GLY A 63 -17.01 25.45 -9.65
CA GLY A 63 -16.33 26.17 -8.56
C GLY A 63 -16.54 25.48 -7.21
N LYS A 64 -17.78 25.14 -6.89
CA LYS A 64 -18.17 24.38 -5.69
C LYS A 64 -17.57 22.98 -5.68
N LEU A 65 -17.59 22.26 -6.81
CA LEU A 65 -16.94 20.95 -6.91
C LEU A 65 -15.43 21.04 -6.66
N ARG A 66 -14.74 22.03 -7.23
CA ARG A 66 -13.30 22.25 -6.99
C ARG A 66 -13.01 22.56 -5.53
N TYR A 67 -13.82 23.41 -4.88
CA TYR A 67 -13.66 23.73 -3.46
C TYR A 67 -13.82 22.48 -2.59
N LEU A 68 -14.90 21.71 -2.79
CA LEU A 68 -15.17 20.48 -2.02
C LEU A 68 -14.09 19.42 -2.24
N THR A 69 -13.63 19.24 -3.48
CA THR A 69 -12.53 18.31 -3.80
C THR A 69 -11.23 18.77 -3.13
N ALA A 70 -10.88 20.06 -3.23
CA ALA A 70 -9.67 20.60 -2.59
C ALA A 70 -9.74 20.54 -1.05
N LYS A 71 -10.93 20.72 -0.45
CA LYS A 71 -11.15 20.55 0.99
C LYS A 71 -10.95 19.09 1.40
N LYS A 72 -11.59 18.14 0.71
CA LYS A 72 -11.45 16.70 0.94
C LYS A 72 -10.00 16.21 0.74
N ASP A 73 -9.30 16.71 -0.27
CA ASP A 73 -7.88 16.42 -0.52
C ASP A 73 -7.00 16.95 0.63
N ARG A 74 -7.29 18.16 1.15
CA ARG A 74 -6.56 18.75 2.29
C ARG A 74 -6.83 17.99 3.58
N GLU A 75 -8.08 17.59 3.84
CA GLU A 75 -8.47 16.78 5.00
C GLU A 75 -7.82 15.39 4.95
N SER A 76 -7.85 14.74 3.79
CA SER A 76 -7.20 13.44 3.56
C SER A 76 -5.68 13.53 3.78
N LYS A 77 -5.02 14.56 3.25
CA LYS A 77 -3.58 14.80 3.47
C LYS A 77 -3.22 15.16 4.91
N LYS A 78 -4.11 15.82 5.66
CA LYS A 78 -3.91 16.09 7.09
C LYS A 78 -4.08 14.83 7.95
N GLY A 79 -5.01 13.94 7.58
CA GLY A 79 -5.20 12.66 8.25
C GLY A 79 -4.10 11.64 7.94
N GLN A 80 -3.49 11.72 6.76
CA GLN A 80 -2.33 10.92 6.37
C GLN A 80 -1.06 11.42 7.07
N LYS A 81 -0.76 10.86 8.26
CA LYS A 81 0.59 10.97 8.84
C LYS A 81 1.60 10.38 7.84
N SER A 82 2.56 11.18 7.41
CA SER A 82 3.63 10.72 6.53
C SER A 82 4.54 9.75 7.28
N THR A 83 4.53 8.47 6.89
CA THR A 83 5.46 7.46 7.43
C THR A 83 6.86 7.73 6.90
N GLU A 84 7.63 8.52 7.64
CA GLU A 84 9.04 8.78 7.35
C GLU A 84 9.89 7.52 7.51
N LEU A 85 10.94 7.38 6.69
CA LEU A 85 11.99 6.38 6.88
C LEU A 85 13.13 7.01 7.67
N ARG A 86 13.32 6.55 8.92
CA ARG A 86 14.37 7.04 9.81
C ARG A 86 15.50 6.00 9.91
N GLU A 87 16.75 6.44 9.82
CA GLU A 87 17.93 5.56 9.88
C GLU A 87 18.57 5.61 11.28
N VAL A 88 18.76 4.45 11.91
CA VAL A 88 19.53 4.33 13.16
C VAL A 88 20.79 3.51 12.91
N ARG A 89 21.94 4.08 13.27
CA ARG A 89 23.26 3.54 12.93
C ARG A 89 23.96 2.92 14.13
N PHE A 90 24.45 1.71 13.93
CA PHE A 90 25.11 0.86 14.92
C PHE A 90 26.57 0.60 14.56
N ARG A 91 27.34 0.16 15.56
CA ARG A 91 28.71 -0.35 15.41
C ARG A 91 28.71 -1.87 15.64
N PRO A 92 29.62 -2.64 15.02
CA PRO A 92 29.77 -4.06 15.32
C PRO A 92 30.15 -4.29 16.80
N ASN A 93 31.11 -3.52 17.31
CA ASN A 93 31.55 -3.56 18.70
C ASN A 93 30.81 -2.49 19.52
N ILE A 94 29.51 -2.69 19.74
CA ILE A 94 28.67 -1.83 20.57
C ILE A 94 28.57 -2.38 22.01
N GLY A 95 28.73 -1.52 23.01
CA GLY A 95 28.53 -1.89 24.42
C GLY A 95 27.04 -2.05 24.76
N SER A 96 26.72 -2.87 25.76
CA SER A 96 25.33 -3.14 26.20
C SER A 96 24.52 -1.86 26.44
N HIS A 97 25.07 -0.91 27.18
CA HIS A 97 24.38 0.34 27.54
C HIS A 97 24.08 1.25 26.31
N ASP A 98 24.98 1.31 25.33
CA ASP A 98 24.75 2.05 24.08
C ASP A 98 23.74 1.32 23.16
N LEU A 99 23.75 -0.01 23.18
CA LEU A 99 22.77 -0.83 22.47
C LEU A 99 21.36 -0.61 23.04
N GLU A 100 21.18 -0.69 24.36
CA GLU A 100 19.91 -0.42 25.03
C GLU A 100 19.41 0.99 24.76
N SER A 101 20.29 1.99 24.85
CA SER A 101 19.95 3.40 24.60
C SER A 101 19.45 3.62 23.16
N LYS A 102 20.09 2.98 22.17
CA LYS A 102 19.64 3.00 20.77
C LYS A 102 18.36 2.19 20.56
N THR A 103 18.18 1.07 21.25
CA THR A 103 16.96 0.26 21.16
C THR A 103 15.74 1.01 21.71
N ARG A 104 15.89 1.76 22.81
CA ARG A 104 14.86 2.67 23.33
C ARG A 104 14.49 3.76 22.31
N LYS A 105 15.49 4.37 21.66
CA LYS A 105 15.26 5.36 20.60
C LYS A 105 14.59 4.75 19.36
N VAL A 106 14.96 3.53 18.98
CA VAL A 106 14.27 2.79 17.89
C VAL A 106 12.80 2.54 18.25
N ARG A 107 12.51 2.11 19.49
CA ARG A 107 11.14 1.92 20.00
C ARG A 107 10.31 3.21 19.96
N GLU A 108 10.88 4.35 20.34
CA GLU A 108 10.23 5.67 20.21
C GLU A 108 9.83 5.97 18.76
N LEU A 109 10.75 5.79 17.81
CA LEU A 109 10.49 6.00 16.38
C LEU A 109 9.43 5.05 15.79
N ILE A 110 9.37 3.82 16.30
CA ILE A 110 8.34 2.83 15.95
C ILE A 110 6.96 3.29 16.47
N LYS A 111 6.89 3.77 17.72
CA LYS A 111 5.65 4.29 18.33
C LYS A 111 5.13 5.56 17.63
N ASP A 112 6.03 6.39 17.09
CA ASP A 112 5.67 7.51 16.22
C ASP A 112 5.04 7.06 14.88
N GLY A 113 5.12 5.78 14.54
CA GLY A 113 4.65 5.23 13.26
C GLY A 113 5.64 5.42 12.10
N SER A 114 6.92 5.67 12.40
CA SER A 114 7.99 5.78 11.39
C SER A 114 8.52 4.39 10.98
N LYS A 115 8.91 4.22 9.72
CA LYS A 115 9.72 3.08 9.29
C LYS A 115 11.14 3.27 9.81
N VAL A 116 11.78 2.21 10.30
CA VAL A 116 13.16 2.29 10.80
C VAL A 116 14.11 1.40 9.99
N LYS A 117 15.12 2.02 9.35
CA LYS A 117 16.27 1.32 8.77
C LYS A 117 17.37 1.23 9.83
N LEU A 118 17.62 0.02 10.34
CA LEU A 118 18.76 -0.26 11.21
C LEU A 118 19.98 -0.53 10.33
N THR A 119 21.09 0.19 10.53
CA THR A 119 22.32 0.04 9.72
C THR A 119 23.54 -0.18 10.62
N VAL A 120 24.19 -1.35 10.55
CA VAL A 120 25.53 -1.60 11.13
C VAL A 120 26.59 -1.27 10.08
N ARG A 121 27.54 -0.37 10.37
CA ARG A 121 28.65 -0.03 9.44
C ARG A 121 29.98 -0.63 9.89
N PHE A 122 30.67 -1.35 9.00
CA PHE A 122 31.92 -2.06 9.29
C PHE A 122 33.18 -1.23 8.95
N ARG A 123 34.02 -0.97 9.95
CA ARG A 123 35.39 -0.40 9.88
C ARG A 123 36.41 -1.34 9.21
N GLY A 124 37.05 -0.95 8.10
CA GLY A 124 38.25 -1.64 7.59
C GLY A 124 38.09 -3.15 7.36
N ARG A 125 38.81 -3.98 8.14
CA ARG A 125 38.76 -5.45 8.07
C ARG A 125 37.56 -6.09 8.79
N GLU A 126 36.74 -5.32 9.50
CA GLU A 126 35.52 -5.79 10.17
C GLU A 126 34.45 -6.33 9.21
N ALA A 127 34.55 -6.03 7.90
CA ALA A 127 33.62 -6.54 6.89
C ALA A 127 33.65 -8.07 6.72
N ALA A 128 34.70 -8.74 7.22
CA ALA A 128 34.75 -10.21 7.35
C ALA A 128 33.89 -10.73 8.52
N HIS A 129 33.68 -9.92 9.57
CA HIS A 129 32.95 -10.28 10.79
C HIS A 129 31.47 -9.91 10.71
N GLN A 130 30.81 -10.29 9.61
CA GLN A 130 29.39 -10.01 9.37
C GLN A 130 28.48 -10.61 10.47
N GLN A 131 28.91 -11.73 11.06
CA GLN A 131 28.25 -12.40 12.18
C GLN A 131 28.05 -11.48 13.40
N LEU A 132 29.00 -10.59 13.71
CA LEU A 132 28.86 -9.62 14.81
C LEU A 132 27.75 -8.59 14.52
N GLY A 133 27.69 -8.09 13.28
CA GLY A 133 26.61 -7.20 12.85
C GLY A 133 25.23 -7.89 12.84
N LEU A 134 25.18 -9.15 12.42
CA LEU A 134 23.98 -9.98 12.45
C LEU A 134 23.50 -10.22 13.89
N ALA A 135 24.41 -10.52 14.83
CA ALA A 135 24.07 -10.70 16.24
C ALA A 135 23.49 -9.42 16.86
N VAL A 136 24.08 -8.25 16.56
CA VAL A 136 23.56 -6.94 17.01
C VAL A 136 22.16 -6.67 16.44
N LEU A 137 21.95 -6.84 15.13
CA LEU A 137 20.63 -6.63 14.52
C LEU A 137 19.59 -7.63 15.02
N LYS A 138 19.96 -8.90 15.20
CA LYS A 138 19.06 -9.92 15.72
C LYS A 138 18.62 -9.58 17.15
N ARG A 139 19.54 -9.21 18.04
CA ARG A 139 19.20 -8.80 19.41
C ARG A 139 18.23 -7.61 19.45
N VAL A 140 18.45 -6.58 18.63
CA VAL A 140 17.53 -5.44 18.52
C VAL A 140 16.16 -5.85 17.96
N ALA A 141 16.12 -6.79 17.02
CA ALA A 141 14.86 -7.33 16.50
C ALA A 141 14.11 -8.18 17.54
N ASP A 142 14.81 -9.02 18.29
CA ASP A 142 14.25 -9.85 19.37
C ASP A 142 13.67 -8.96 20.49
N ASP A 143 14.37 -7.89 20.89
CA ASP A 143 13.94 -6.88 21.88
C ASP A 143 12.70 -6.04 21.46
N LEU A 144 12.33 -6.08 20.18
CA LEU A 144 11.27 -5.26 19.57
C LEU A 144 10.16 -6.07 18.89
N ARG A 145 10.28 -7.40 18.87
CA ARG A 145 9.43 -8.34 18.09
C ARG A 145 7.92 -8.15 18.30
N ASP A 146 7.52 -7.64 19.46
CA ASP A 146 6.13 -7.44 19.87
C ASP A 146 5.53 -6.10 19.33
N GLU A 147 6.38 -5.19 18.82
CA GLU A 147 6.02 -3.86 18.31
C GLU A 147 6.34 -3.65 16.81
N VAL A 148 7.03 -4.59 16.17
CA VAL A 148 7.47 -4.47 14.76
C VAL A 148 7.22 -5.70 13.90
N ARG A 149 7.04 -5.45 12.60
CA ARG A 149 7.11 -6.45 11.54
C ARG A 149 8.40 -6.24 10.73
N LEU A 150 9.08 -7.33 10.40
CA LEU A 150 10.22 -7.32 9.48
C LEU A 150 9.74 -6.99 8.05
N GLU A 151 10.22 -5.90 7.46
CA GLU A 151 9.96 -5.56 6.04
C GLU A 151 11.04 -6.14 5.12
N LYS A 152 12.31 -6.02 5.54
CA LYS A 152 13.45 -6.64 4.87
C LYS A 152 14.34 -7.37 5.88
N PRO A 153 14.72 -8.64 5.62
CA PRO A 153 15.69 -9.36 6.44
C PRO A 153 17.07 -8.68 6.38
N PRO A 154 17.98 -9.00 7.32
CA PRO A 154 19.29 -8.37 7.37
C PRO A 154 20.06 -8.68 6.07
N SER A 155 20.41 -7.62 5.34
CA SER A 155 21.00 -7.68 4.00
C SER A 155 22.24 -6.80 3.93
N LEU A 156 23.22 -7.19 3.11
CA LEU A 156 24.50 -6.50 2.97
C LEU A 156 24.40 -5.44 1.85
N GLU A 157 24.70 -4.19 2.21
CA GLU A 157 24.77 -3.06 1.29
C GLU A 157 26.22 -2.54 1.29
N GLY A 158 27.05 -3.16 0.45
CA GLY A 158 28.48 -2.89 0.35
C GLY A 158 29.24 -3.18 1.64
N ARG A 159 29.50 -2.13 2.43
CA ARG A 159 30.27 -2.20 3.70
C ARG A 159 29.40 -1.98 4.94
N ALA A 160 28.09 -2.14 4.80
CA ALA A 160 27.11 -2.07 5.87
C ALA A 160 26.16 -3.27 5.81
N LEU A 161 25.67 -3.71 6.96
CA LEU A 161 24.55 -4.63 7.08
C LEU A 161 23.32 -3.80 7.50
N TYR A 162 22.19 -3.96 6.82
CA TYR A 162 20.97 -3.23 7.13
C TYR A 162 19.75 -4.14 7.24
N MET A 163 18.77 -3.71 8.04
CA MET A 163 17.45 -4.31 8.20
C MET A 163 16.40 -3.21 8.18
N ILE A 164 15.20 -3.49 7.69
CA ILE A 164 14.08 -2.53 7.74
C ILE A 164 12.95 -3.11 8.57
N LEU A 165 12.53 -2.33 9.57
CA LEU A 165 11.42 -2.62 10.47
C LEU A 165 10.24 -1.70 10.15
N LEU A 166 9.06 -2.31 10.04
CA LEU A 166 7.77 -1.64 10.00
C LEU A 166 7.18 -1.61 11.41
N PRO A 167 6.60 -0.48 11.86
CA PRO A 167 5.77 -0.49 13.05
C PRO A 167 4.54 -1.37 12.79
N THR A 168 4.22 -2.29 13.70
CA THR A 168 2.88 -2.88 13.69
C THR A 168 1.88 -1.81 14.11
N PRO A 169 0.74 -1.64 13.42
CA PRO A 169 -0.26 -0.68 13.82
C PRO A 169 -0.92 -1.15 15.12
N GLN A 170 -0.36 -0.74 16.25
CA GLN A 170 -1.02 -0.89 17.54
C GLN A 170 -2.37 -0.17 17.46
N LYS A 171 -3.45 -0.86 17.87
CA LYS A 171 -4.70 -0.17 18.16
C LYS A 171 -4.39 0.88 19.24
N PRO A 172 -4.86 2.13 19.12
CA PRO A 172 -4.56 3.14 20.12
C PRO A 172 -5.03 2.67 21.50
N ASP A 173 -4.13 2.69 22.47
CA ASP A 173 -4.38 2.22 23.84
C ASP A 173 -5.63 2.90 24.43
N LYS A 174 -6.72 2.13 24.50
CA LYS A 174 -7.86 2.43 25.38
C LYS A 174 -7.55 1.77 26.73
N PRO A 175 -7.48 2.52 27.84
CA PRO A 175 -7.26 1.92 29.14
C PRO A 175 -8.49 1.11 29.58
N GLY A 176 -8.31 -0.20 29.76
CA GLY A 176 -9.13 -1.03 30.64
C GLY A 176 -10.38 -1.68 30.06
N GLU A 177 -10.25 -2.94 29.64
CA GLU A 177 -11.15 -4.00 30.14
C GLU A 177 -10.36 -5.32 30.22
N LYS A 178 -10.58 -6.11 31.28
CA LYS A 178 -9.89 -7.39 31.50
C LYS A 178 -10.81 -8.57 31.14
N ALA A 179 -10.26 -9.58 30.46
CA ALA A 179 -10.72 -10.96 30.58
C ALA A 179 -9.58 -11.92 30.24
N GLU A 180 -9.25 -12.80 31.19
CA GLU A 180 -8.44 -14.02 30.97
C GLU A 180 -9.40 -15.22 30.69
N PRO A 181 -8.99 -16.51 30.67
CA PRO A 181 -8.64 -17.21 29.44
C PRO A 181 -9.41 -18.55 29.24
N ALA A 182 -8.89 -19.42 28.36
CA ALA A 182 -9.30 -20.78 27.96
C ALA A 182 -9.94 -20.84 26.55
N ASN A 183 -9.54 -21.73 25.64
CA ASN A 183 -9.41 -23.17 25.86
C ASN A 183 -8.38 -23.85 24.93
N GLU A 184 -7.66 -24.87 25.42
CA GLU A 184 -7.02 -25.90 24.59
C GLU A 184 -8.12 -26.87 24.08
N LYS A 185 -8.02 -27.63 22.98
CA LYS A 185 -7.07 -28.72 22.71
C LYS A 185 -7.11 -29.16 21.23
N PRO A 186 -6.20 -30.07 20.78
CA PRO A 186 -5.86 -30.26 19.37
C PRO A 186 -6.52 -31.47 18.71
N GLU A 187 -6.56 -31.49 17.37
CA GLU A 187 -6.87 -32.69 16.59
C GLU A 187 -6.20 -32.66 15.20
N ALA A 188 -5.22 -33.56 14.98
CA ALA A 188 -4.73 -33.99 13.67
C ALA A 188 -3.77 -35.18 13.84
N ALA A 189 -4.29 -36.40 13.73
CA ALA A 189 -3.50 -37.63 13.60
C ALA A 189 -3.91 -38.36 12.30
N ALA A 190 -2.91 -38.72 11.50
CA ALA A 190 -3.02 -39.69 10.40
C ALA A 190 -2.95 -41.14 10.97
N PRO A 191 -2.95 -42.25 10.19
CA PRO A 191 -2.92 -42.40 8.72
C PRO A 191 -3.82 -43.54 8.15
N THR A 192 -3.57 -43.96 6.89
CA THR A 192 -3.43 -45.35 6.32
C THR A 192 -3.85 -45.29 4.83
N GLN A 193 -2.95 -45.40 3.83
CA GLN A 193 -2.47 -46.62 3.11
C GLN A 193 -3.63 -47.52 2.60
N GLU A 194 -3.67 -48.08 1.39
CA GLU A 194 -2.68 -48.35 0.30
C GLU A 194 -3.29 -47.91 -1.08
N SER A 195 -2.87 -48.24 -2.32
CA SER A 195 -1.87 -49.17 -2.88
C SER A 195 -1.17 -48.59 -4.16
N VAL A 196 -0.65 -49.47 -5.03
CA VAL A 196 0.10 -49.31 -6.31
C VAL A 196 -0.56 -50.31 -7.32
N PRO A 197 -0.58 -50.19 -8.69
CA PRO A 197 0.58 -49.87 -9.52
C PRO A 197 0.44 -49.11 -10.87
N GLU A 198 1.63 -48.72 -11.36
CA GLU A 198 2.03 -48.38 -12.74
C GLU A 198 1.61 -49.41 -13.81
N PRO A 199 1.46 -49.03 -15.09
CA PRO A 199 2.62 -49.08 -16.01
C PRO A 199 2.74 -47.99 -17.11
N THR A 200 3.99 -47.55 -17.30
CA THR A 200 4.71 -47.38 -18.59
C THR A 200 4.41 -46.20 -19.55
N GLU A 201 5.51 -45.59 -19.98
CA GLU A 201 5.63 -44.56 -21.03
C GLU A 201 5.19 -45.03 -22.43
N GLN A 202 4.64 -44.13 -23.25
CA GLN A 202 5.07 -43.99 -24.65
C GLN A 202 4.79 -42.59 -25.22
N LYS A 203 5.60 -42.21 -26.19
CA LYS A 203 5.70 -40.90 -26.87
C LYS A 203 5.23 -41.05 -28.33
N VAL A 204 5.13 -39.94 -29.08
CA VAL A 204 4.99 -39.85 -30.56
C VAL A 204 3.50 -39.94 -31.03
N GLU A 205 2.93 -39.16 -31.98
CA GLU A 205 3.45 -38.21 -33.01
C GLU A 205 2.49 -37.01 -33.30
N GLU A 206 2.90 -36.11 -34.20
CA GLU A 206 2.10 -35.03 -34.82
C GLU A 206 0.93 -35.52 -35.70
N PRO A 207 -0.16 -34.74 -35.84
CA PRO A 207 -1.15 -34.93 -36.90
C PRO A 207 -0.71 -34.23 -38.19
N ALA A 208 -0.47 -34.99 -39.27
CA ALA A 208 -0.22 -34.46 -40.61
C ALA A 208 -1.50 -34.37 -41.45
N ASP A 209 -1.66 -33.25 -42.18
CA ASP A 209 -2.66 -33.06 -43.24
C ASP A 209 -2.60 -34.15 -44.32
N ALA A 210 -3.75 -34.75 -44.65
CA ALA A 210 -3.97 -35.38 -45.96
C ALA A 210 -5.46 -35.43 -46.35
N LYS A 211 -5.73 -34.82 -47.51
CA LYS A 211 -7.01 -34.75 -48.24
C LYS A 211 -7.76 -36.09 -48.40
N ALA A 212 -9.09 -36.01 -48.36
CA ALA A 212 -9.95 -36.46 -49.46
C ALA A 212 -11.21 -35.57 -49.52
#